data_AF-A0A9E3P151-F1
#
_entry.id   AF-A0A9E3P151-F1
#
_cell.length_a   1.000
_cell.length_b   1.000
_cell.length_c   1.000
_cell.angle_alpha   90.00
_cell.angle_beta   90.00
_cell.angle_gamma   90.00
#
_symmetry.space_group_name_H-M   'P 1'
#
loop_
_entity.id
_entity.type
_entity.pdbx_description
1 polymer ?
#
loop_
_entity_poly.entity_id
_entity_poly.type
_entity_poly.pdbx_seq_one_letter_code
_entity_poly.pdbx_strand_id
1 'polypeptide(L)'
;MIGAAAASALVFGCAQIIGASEQFALAVAPDAASVDVAVTVAEVPEAGDPNACPGGQKRCNGACVPKSEPKYGCAAESCEPCSLPNTLTNQCTPEGLCRYGSCKQGWGACGSPTDGCIGDLASPNTCNGCDKPCGVGQVCNPSGCGASCDVGLTNCNSSCVNVATSSQYCGGDPVTCAGAKACPSAANGDPKCEKGVCSVMCRDGFGHCDGTTTGPCVALQIFYFDADKDGFGDVNKAKAACNAQQAGEGYVAIAGDCHDGNANVKPGQQQYFGAPYARPDGKLSYDYDCSGVETEAPGVVHYRPCSSSCSEAGLVPAASGRTELGVNDYCGSTTRLSCARGGASLEPASHSVPQAAPGLKEPVVAECALGSSQVPPNPCR
;
A
#
# COMPACT_ATOMS: atom_id res chain seq x y z
N MET A 1 -15.66 -33.85 65.44
CA MET A 1 -16.12 -32.98 66.54
C MET A 1 -15.94 -31.54 66.08
N ILE A 2 -17.08 -30.85 65.95
CA ILE A 2 -17.33 -29.42 66.18
C ILE A 2 -16.34 -28.41 65.55
N GLY A 3 -16.75 -27.84 64.42
CA GLY A 3 -16.31 -26.52 63.93
C GLY A 3 -17.56 -25.72 63.58
N ALA A 4 -17.77 -24.62 64.29
CA ALA A 4 -19.00 -23.85 64.34
C ALA A 4 -19.37 -23.16 63.01
N ALA A 5 -20.68 -23.07 62.78
CA ALA A 5 -21.32 -22.34 61.71
C ALA A 5 -21.28 -20.82 61.93
N ALA A 6 -21.14 -20.07 60.84
CA ALA A 6 -21.71 -18.74 60.72
C ALA A 6 -22.31 -18.58 59.31
N ALA A 7 -23.50 -18.01 59.31
CA ALA A 7 -24.52 -18.09 58.28
C ALA A 7 -24.36 -17.06 57.15
N SER A 8 -24.87 -17.43 55.97
CA SER A 8 -25.75 -16.67 55.06
C SER A 8 -25.24 -15.32 54.50
N ALA A 9 -25.52 -14.93 53.26
CA ALA A 9 -26.60 -15.31 52.36
C ALA A 9 -26.18 -15.19 50.89
N LEU A 10 -26.73 -16.10 50.09
CA LEU A 10 -26.86 -15.98 48.64
C LEU A 10 -27.73 -14.76 48.27
N VAL A 11 -27.30 -13.99 47.28
CA VAL A 11 -28.23 -13.32 46.35
C VAL A 11 -27.91 -13.84 44.96
N PHE A 12 -28.95 -14.41 44.35
CA PHE A 12 -28.99 -15.01 43.02
C PHE A 12 -29.07 -13.94 41.91
N GLY A 13 -28.53 -14.29 40.75
CA GLY A 13 -28.92 -13.78 39.42
C GLY A 13 -28.06 -12.63 38.89
N CYS A 14 -27.51 -12.64 37.69
CA CYS A 14 -27.66 -13.50 36.52
C CYS A 14 -26.31 -13.64 35.81
N ALA A 15 -26.04 -14.81 35.26
CA ALA A 15 -24.90 -15.08 34.38
C ALA A 15 -25.21 -14.66 32.92
N GLN A 16 -24.18 -14.80 32.07
CA GLN A 16 -24.15 -14.81 30.60
C GLN A 16 -23.87 -13.40 30.01
N ILE A 17 -22.85 -13.09 29.20
CA ILE A 17 -21.91 -13.80 28.30
C ILE A 17 -20.70 -12.82 28.20
N ILE A 18 -19.42 -13.17 28.33
CA ILE A 18 -18.48 -13.64 27.28
C ILE A 18 -17.31 -14.36 27.96
N GLY A 19 -16.89 -15.50 27.42
CA GLY A 19 -15.76 -16.27 27.92
C GLY A 19 -14.44 -15.53 27.78
N ALA A 20 -13.75 -15.36 28.90
CA ALA A 20 -12.31 -15.18 28.97
C ALA A 20 -11.81 -16.11 30.08
N SER A 21 -11.27 -17.26 29.67
CA SER A 21 -10.27 -17.96 30.46
C SER A 21 -9.01 -17.10 30.46
N GLU A 22 -8.60 -16.62 31.62
CA GLU A 22 -7.22 -16.68 32.15
C GLU A 22 -7.23 -16.06 33.55
N GLN A 23 -6.59 -16.74 34.49
CA GLN A 23 -6.56 -16.40 35.89
C GLN A 23 -5.63 -15.20 36.10
N PHE A 24 -6.16 -14.03 36.44
CA PHE A 24 -5.37 -12.97 37.06
C PHE A 24 -5.81 -12.83 38.52
N ALA A 25 -4.96 -13.33 39.41
CA ALA A 25 -5.14 -13.21 40.85
C ALA A 25 -4.98 -11.74 41.26
N LEU A 26 -6.07 -11.12 41.73
CA LEU A 26 -6.01 -9.81 42.36
C LEU A 26 -5.62 -10.01 43.83
N ALA A 27 -4.34 -9.84 44.15
CA ALA A 27 -3.88 -9.71 45.54
C ALA A 27 -4.16 -8.26 45.99
N VAL A 28 -5.15 -8.08 46.86
CA VAL A 28 -5.37 -6.81 47.56
C VAL A 28 -4.61 -6.86 48.88
N ALA A 29 -3.54 -6.07 49.00
CA ALA A 29 -2.96 -5.71 50.30
C ALA A 29 -3.60 -4.39 50.77
N PRO A 30 -4.02 -4.26 52.04
CA PRO A 30 -4.51 -3.00 52.57
C PRO A 30 -3.37 -2.30 53.29
N ASP A 31 -2.76 -1.27 52.69
CA ASP A 31 -2.36 -0.11 53.47
C ASP A 31 -2.08 1.13 52.61
N ALA A 32 -2.26 2.28 53.23
CA ALA A 32 -2.53 3.59 52.66
C ALA A 32 -1.44 4.23 51.77
N ALA A 33 -1.89 4.97 50.74
CA ALA A 33 -1.55 6.38 50.48
C ALA A 33 -2.15 6.86 49.14
N SER A 34 -2.78 8.04 49.16
CA SER A 34 -3.09 8.92 48.01
C SER A 34 -3.41 8.26 46.65
N VAL A 35 -4.70 8.20 46.31
CA VAL A 35 -5.15 7.92 44.94
C VAL A 35 -4.90 9.15 44.09
N ASP A 36 -3.70 9.25 43.49
CA ASP A 36 -3.56 9.99 42.25
C ASP A 36 -4.32 9.21 41.19
N VAL A 37 -5.49 9.73 40.80
CA VAL A 37 -6.17 9.25 39.59
C VAL A 37 -5.29 9.71 38.43
N ALA A 38 -4.30 8.88 38.09
CA ALA A 38 -3.67 8.91 36.79
C ALA A 38 -4.76 8.55 35.78
N VAL A 39 -5.48 9.57 35.33
CA VAL A 39 -6.13 9.51 34.02
C VAL A 39 -4.97 9.29 33.06
N THR A 40 -4.73 8.03 32.70
CA THR A 40 -4.12 7.75 31.41
C THR A 40 -5.07 8.38 30.41
N VAL A 41 -4.73 9.59 29.97
CA VAL A 41 -5.22 10.08 28.69
C VAL A 41 -4.75 8.98 27.76
N ALA A 42 -5.68 8.11 27.32
CA ALA A 42 -5.39 7.26 26.18
C ALA A 42 -4.85 8.23 25.15
N GLU A 43 -3.59 8.05 24.77
CA GLU A 43 -2.98 8.85 23.73
C GLU A 43 -4.01 8.90 22.61
N VAL A 44 -4.54 10.10 22.34
CA VAL A 44 -5.29 10.32 21.10
C VAL A 44 -4.32 9.78 20.05
N PRO A 45 -4.69 8.75 19.26
CA PRO A 45 -3.78 8.32 18.22
C PRO A 45 -3.51 9.60 17.44
N GLU A 46 -2.23 10.01 17.40
CA GLU A 46 -1.81 11.06 16.48
C GLU A 46 -2.54 10.76 15.19
N ALA A 47 -3.25 11.76 14.64
CA ALA A 47 -3.80 11.65 13.30
C ALA A 47 -2.68 11.04 12.46
N GLY A 48 -2.84 9.76 12.08
CA GLY A 48 -1.75 8.98 11.53
C GLY A 48 -1.14 9.80 10.41
N ASP A 49 0.19 9.90 10.36
CA ASP A 49 0.85 10.66 9.31
C ASP A 49 0.13 10.34 7.98
N PRO A 50 -0.48 11.31 7.30
CA PRO A 50 -1.23 11.06 6.06
C PRO A 50 -0.31 10.51 4.96
N ASN A 51 1.00 10.47 5.20
CA ASN A 51 2.01 9.84 4.37
C ASN A 51 2.45 8.45 4.87
N ALA A 52 1.92 7.93 5.98
CA ALA A 52 2.25 6.61 6.49
C ALA A 52 1.49 5.53 5.74
N CYS A 53 2.22 4.50 5.32
CA CYS A 53 1.62 3.36 4.64
C CYS A 53 1.04 2.35 5.63
N PRO A 54 -0.02 1.61 5.24
CA PRO A 54 -0.56 0.51 6.03
C PRO A 54 0.52 -0.52 6.41
N GLY A 55 0.26 -1.27 7.49
CA GLY A 55 1.19 -2.31 7.98
C GLY A 55 1.62 -3.28 6.87
N GLY A 56 2.92 -3.58 6.80
CA GLY A 56 3.51 -4.42 5.75
C GLY A 56 3.82 -3.70 4.44
N GLN A 57 3.52 -2.40 4.32
CA GLN A 57 3.88 -1.56 3.20
C GLN A 57 4.91 -0.49 3.60
N LYS A 58 5.54 0.12 2.61
CA LYS A 58 6.45 1.26 2.73
C LYS A 58 6.15 2.27 1.63
N ARG A 59 6.64 3.50 1.78
CA ARG A 59 6.38 4.56 0.82
C ARG A 59 7.49 4.62 -0.24
N CYS A 60 7.11 4.51 -1.51
CA CYS A 60 7.98 4.66 -2.66
C CYS A 60 7.31 5.54 -3.71
N ASN A 61 7.97 6.67 -4.06
CA ASN A 61 7.47 7.64 -5.05
C ASN A 61 6.00 8.07 -4.83
N GLY A 62 5.62 8.32 -3.57
CA GLY A 62 4.27 8.75 -3.20
C GLY A 62 3.25 7.62 -3.04
N ALA A 63 3.54 6.41 -3.53
CA ALA A 63 2.68 5.24 -3.39
C ALA A 63 3.10 4.36 -2.20
N CYS A 64 2.12 3.67 -1.62
CA CYS A 64 2.39 2.59 -0.68
C CYS A 64 2.60 1.28 -1.43
N VAL A 65 3.77 0.69 -1.26
CA VAL A 65 4.18 -0.55 -1.92
C VAL A 65 4.50 -1.65 -0.91
N PRO A 66 4.26 -2.94 -1.22
CA PRO A 66 4.51 -4.02 -0.27
C PRO A 66 6.00 -4.18 0.05
N LYS A 67 6.34 -4.31 1.34
CA LYS A 67 7.72 -4.59 1.81
C LYS A 67 8.24 -5.96 1.35
N SER A 68 7.33 -6.87 1.01
CA SER A 68 7.64 -8.24 0.56
C SER A 68 7.88 -8.35 -0.94
N GLU A 69 7.62 -7.30 -1.72
CA GLU A 69 7.74 -7.34 -3.19
C GLU A 69 9.15 -6.93 -3.65
N PRO A 70 9.96 -7.85 -4.20
CA PRO A 70 11.37 -7.58 -4.53
C PRO A 70 11.59 -6.44 -5.51
N LYS A 71 10.65 -6.21 -6.43
CA LYS A 71 10.72 -5.09 -7.39
C LYS A 71 10.72 -3.71 -6.71
N TYR A 72 10.24 -3.61 -5.47
CA TYR A 72 10.26 -2.38 -4.68
C TYR A 72 11.34 -2.41 -3.60
N GLY A 73 12.23 -3.41 -3.61
CA GLY A 73 13.27 -3.60 -2.59
C GLY A 73 12.75 -4.27 -1.33
N CYS A 74 13.67 -4.87 -0.56
CA CYS A 74 13.32 -5.65 0.63
C CYS A 74 13.51 -4.90 1.95
N ALA A 75 14.39 -3.88 1.97
CA ALA A 75 14.60 -3.12 3.19
C ALA A 75 13.40 -2.22 3.52
N ALA A 76 13.23 -1.88 4.80
CA ALA A 76 12.08 -1.13 5.32
C ALA A 76 11.89 0.23 4.62
N GLU A 77 12.99 0.94 4.35
CA GLU A 77 12.97 2.31 3.79
C GLU A 77 13.59 2.41 2.38
N SER A 78 14.26 1.37 1.89
CA SER A 78 14.85 1.41 0.53
C SER A 78 13.83 0.99 -0.50
N CYS A 79 13.68 1.79 -1.56
CA CYS A 79 12.88 1.45 -2.75
C CYS A 79 13.73 0.84 -3.88
N GLU A 80 15.02 0.58 -3.65
CA GLU A 80 15.90 0.01 -4.65
C GLU A 80 15.53 -1.47 -4.91
N PRO A 81 15.25 -1.87 -6.16
CA PRO A 81 14.83 -3.23 -6.46
C PRO A 81 15.87 -4.26 -5.99
N CYS A 82 15.40 -5.34 -5.37
CA CYS A 82 16.22 -6.47 -4.99
C CYS A 82 16.76 -7.16 -6.23
N SER A 83 18.08 -7.05 -6.43
CA SER A 83 18.80 -7.52 -7.62
C SER A 83 19.98 -8.39 -7.20
N LEU A 84 19.96 -9.65 -7.64
CA LEU A 84 21.01 -10.62 -7.38
C LEU A 84 21.50 -11.25 -8.70
N PRO A 85 22.79 -11.60 -8.81
CA PRO A 85 23.36 -12.19 -10.01
C PRO A 85 22.66 -13.47 -10.47
N ASN A 86 22.36 -13.52 -11.76
CA ASN A 86 21.84 -14.68 -12.48
C ASN A 86 20.59 -15.34 -11.85
N THR A 87 19.77 -14.56 -11.14
CA THR A 87 18.51 -15.05 -10.59
C THR A 87 17.37 -14.91 -11.58
N LEU A 88 16.47 -15.89 -11.61
CA LEU A 88 15.20 -15.80 -12.36
C LEU A 88 14.13 -15.13 -11.50
N THR A 89 14.15 -15.39 -10.19
CA THR A 89 13.28 -14.74 -9.22
C THR A 89 14.08 -14.37 -7.98
N ASN A 90 13.71 -13.25 -7.37
CA ASN A 90 14.20 -12.83 -6.05
C ASN A 90 13.09 -12.90 -5.01
N GLN A 91 13.44 -12.87 -3.74
CA GLN A 91 12.54 -12.90 -2.59
C GLN A 91 13.04 -11.98 -1.48
N CYS A 92 12.11 -11.40 -0.73
CA CYS A 92 12.39 -10.62 0.47
C CYS A 92 12.19 -11.48 1.71
N THR A 93 13.15 -11.43 2.64
CA THR A 93 12.99 -12.08 3.95
C THR A 93 12.20 -11.22 4.93
N PRO A 94 11.65 -11.79 6.01
CA PRO A 94 11.04 -11.01 7.10
C PRO A 94 11.99 -9.97 7.71
N GLU A 95 13.30 -10.21 7.68
CA GLU A 95 14.34 -9.28 8.16
C GLU A 95 14.70 -8.19 7.13
N GLY A 96 14.03 -8.18 5.97
CA GLY A 96 14.24 -7.19 4.91
C GLY A 96 15.46 -7.45 4.02
N LEU A 97 16.00 -8.67 4.03
CA LEU A 97 17.12 -9.06 3.17
C LEU A 97 16.65 -9.54 1.80
N CYS A 98 17.46 -9.24 0.78
CA CYS A 98 17.27 -9.72 -0.58
C CYS A 98 17.92 -11.11 -0.74
N ARG A 99 17.15 -12.10 -1.21
CA ARG A 99 17.62 -13.48 -1.47
C ARG A 99 17.15 -13.97 -2.83
N TYR A 100 17.86 -14.93 -3.40
CA TYR A 100 17.37 -15.58 -4.62
C TYR A 100 16.17 -16.48 -4.29
N GLY A 101 15.19 -16.54 -5.19
CA GLY A 101 14.15 -17.56 -5.18
C GLY A 101 14.49 -18.72 -6.10
N SER A 102 15.00 -18.41 -7.30
CA SER A 102 15.44 -19.42 -8.28
C SER A 102 16.54 -18.87 -9.19
N CYS A 103 17.36 -19.78 -9.72
CA CYS A 103 18.46 -19.43 -10.63
C CYS A 103 18.03 -19.51 -12.09
N LYS A 104 18.63 -18.65 -12.92
CA LYS A 104 18.57 -18.80 -14.39
C LYS A 104 19.21 -20.13 -14.80
N GLN A 105 18.76 -20.69 -15.91
CA GLN A 105 19.32 -21.93 -16.46
C GLN A 105 20.85 -21.80 -16.65
N GLY A 106 21.58 -22.84 -16.28
CA GLY A 106 23.05 -22.85 -16.32
C GLY A 106 23.71 -22.19 -15.11
N TRP A 107 22.95 -21.66 -14.15
CA TRP A 107 23.48 -21.07 -12.93
C TRP A 107 22.97 -21.80 -11.68
N GLY A 108 23.84 -21.91 -10.68
CA GLY A 108 23.58 -22.57 -9.41
C GLY A 108 23.79 -21.65 -8.22
N ALA A 109 23.08 -21.96 -7.14
CA ALA A 109 23.19 -21.29 -5.85
C ALA A 109 24.39 -21.82 -5.06
N CYS A 110 25.59 -21.44 -5.49
CA CYS A 110 26.85 -21.97 -4.95
C CYS A 110 27.45 -21.03 -3.89
N GLY A 111 26.64 -20.64 -2.91
CA GLY A 111 27.01 -19.67 -1.88
C GLY A 111 25.88 -19.42 -0.89
N SER A 112 25.91 -18.27 -0.23
CA SER A 112 24.80 -17.84 0.63
C SER A 112 23.56 -17.54 -0.22
N PRO A 113 22.34 -17.73 0.33
CA PRO A 113 21.11 -17.31 -0.33
C PRO A 113 21.04 -15.83 -0.73
N THR A 114 21.88 -14.98 -0.14
CA THR A 114 21.98 -13.53 -0.41
C THR A 114 22.97 -13.18 -1.51
N ASP A 115 23.78 -14.14 -1.98
CA ASP A 115 24.82 -13.87 -2.99
C ASP A 115 24.26 -13.93 -4.42
N GLY A 116 23.05 -14.48 -4.57
CA GLY A 116 22.47 -14.82 -5.86
C GLY A 116 22.96 -16.19 -6.36
N CYS A 117 22.89 -16.35 -7.68
CA CYS A 117 23.26 -17.58 -8.37
C CYS A 117 24.63 -17.40 -9.01
N ILE A 118 25.67 -17.59 -8.20
CA ILE A 118 27.07 -17.28 -8.57
C ILE A 118 27.82 -18.46 -9.19
N GLY A 119 27.28 -19.68 -9.15
CA GLY A 119 27.94 -20.85 -9.71
C GLY A 119 27.59 -21.06 -11.18
N ASP A 120 28.58 -20.99 -12.06
CA ASP A 120 28.42 -21.35 -13.47
C ASP A 120 28.37 -22.88 -13.62
N LEU A 121 27.22 -23.45 -13.92
CA LEU A 121 27.05 -24.90 -14.01
C LEU A 121 27.64 -25.53 -15.27
N ALA A 122 28.12 -24.72 -16.21
CA ALA A 122 28.90 -25.17 -17.36
C ALA A 122 30.42 -25.25 -17.07
N SER A 123 30.85 -24.71 -15.93
CA SER A 123 32.25 -24.77 -15.50
C SER A 123 32.62 -26.19 -15.06
N PRO A 124 33.84 -26.67 -15.39
CA PRO A 124 34.34 -27.96 -14.92
C PRO A 124 34.44 -28.06 -13.39
N ASN A 125 34.45 -26.95 -12.66
CA ASN A 125 34.50 -26.98 -11.19
C ASN A 125 33.12 -27.15 -10.53
N THR A 126 32.05 -26.82 -11.24
CA THR A 126 30.67 -26.74 -10.73
C THR A 126 29.69 -27.45 -11.68
N CYS A 127 30.15 -28.52 -12.34
CA CYS A 127 29.46 -29.13 -13.47
C CYS A 127 28.11 -29.73 -13.07
N ASN A 128 27.00 -29.12 -13.52
CA ASN A 128 25.64 -29.49 -13.14
C ASN A 128 25.41 -29.56 -11.60
N GLY A 129 26.21 -28.84 -10.83
CA GLY A 129 26.06 -28.68 -9.38
C GLY A 129 27.28 -28.05 -8.71
N CYS A 130 27.06 -27.33 -7.62
CA CYS A 130 28.08 -26.53 -6.93
C CYS A 130 29.30 -27.32 -6.45
N ASP A 131 29.10 -28.57 -6.04
CA ASP A 131 30.17 -29.42 -5.49
C ASP A 131 30.42 -30.63 -6.39
N LYS A 132 30.30 -30.44 -7.71
CA LYS A 132 30.48 -31.48 -8.72
C LYS A 132 31.60 -31.14 -9.71
N PRO A 133 32.87 -31.09 -9.24
CA PRO A 133 33.98 -30.89 -10.15
C PRO A 133 34.18 -32.12 -11.03
N CYS A 134 34.57 -31.89 -12.28
CA CYS A 134 34.96 -32.94 -13.19
C CYS A 134 36.35 -33.48 -12.84
N GLY A 135 36.56 -34.77 -13.13
CA GLY A 135 37.85 -35.41 -12.94
C GLY A 135 38.93 -34.84 -13.86
N VAL A 136 40.19 -35.13 -13.54
CA VAL A 136 41.32 -34.71 -14.38
C VAL A 136 41.16 -35.23 -15.80
N GLY A 137 41.30 -34.34 -16.78
CA GLY A 137 41.14 -34.66 -18.21
C GLY A 137 39.69 -34.79 -18.68
N GLN A 138 38.70 -34.60 -17.80
CA GLN A 138 37.29 -34.54 -18.18
C GLN A 138 36.85 -33.12 -18.52
N VAL A 139 35.75 -33.03 -19.26
CA VAL A 139 35.07 -31.80 -19.64
C VAL A 139 33.65 -31.79 -19.07
N CYS A 140 33.10 -30.60 -18.82
CA CYS A 140 31.72 -30.45 -18.36
C CYS A 140 30.76 -30.33 -19.54
N ASN A 141 29.89 -31.33 -19.70
CA ASN A 141 28.76 -31.30 -20.62
C ASN A 141 27.45 -30.97 -19.90
N PRO A 142 26.39 -30.59 -20.64
CA PRO A 142 25.03 -30.52 -20.09
C PRO A 142 24.57 -31.85 -19.47
N SER A 143 25.12 -32.98 -19.92
CA SER A 143 24.84 -34.33 -19.42
C SER A 143 25.68 -34.73 -18.19
N GLY A 144 26.69 -33.94 -17.82
CA GLY A 144 27.64 -34.26 -16.75
C GLY A 144 29.09 -34.22 -17.21
N CYS A 145 30.00 -34.70 -16.36
CA CYS A 145 31.40 -34.80 -16.71
C CYS A 145 31.64 -35.94 -17.70
N GLY A 146 32.32 -35.65 -18.81
CA GLY A 146 32.61 -36.60 -19.88
C GLY A 146 34.06 -36.53 -20.36
N ALA A 147 34.46 -37.46 -21.23
CA ALA A 147 35.80 -37.46 -21.83
C ALA A 147 35.96 -36.44 -22.96
N SER A 148 34.85 -36.01 -23.57
CA SER A 148 34.81 -35.06 -24.68
C SER A 148 33.47 -34.31 -24.69
N CYS A 149 33.39 -33.25 -25.49
CA CYS A 149 32.15 -32.51 -25.61
C CYS A 149 31.10 -33.25 -26.42
N ASP A 150 29.84 -33.09 -26.02
CA ASP A 150 28.68 -33.55 -26.77
C ASP A 150 28.66 -32.89 -28.16
N VAL A 151 27.99 -33.55 -29.11
CA VAL A 151 27.95 -33.10 -30.52
C VAL A 151 27.42 -31.67 -30.61
N GLY A 152 28.14 -30.81 -31.33
CA GLY A 152 27.76 -29.41 -31.54
C GLY A 152 28.22 -28.45 -30.44
N LEU A 153 28.95 -28.93 -29.44
CA LEU A 153 29.59 -28.10 -28.43
C LEU A 153 31.11 -28.02 -28.65
N THR A 154 31.68 -26.90 -28.24
CA THR A 154 33.11 -26.61 -28.33
C THR A 154 33.74 -26.77 -26.96
N ASN A 155 34.89 -27.43 -26.87
CA ASN A 155 35.67 -27.48 -25.64
C ASN A 155 36.38 -26.13 -25.43
N CYS A 156 35.92 -25.38 -24.44
CA CYS A 156 36.51 -24.13 -24.01
C CYS A 156 37.00 -24.27 -22.57
N ASN A 157 38.30 -24.53 -22.38
CA ASN A 157 38.92 -24.70 -21.07
C ASN A 157 38.16 -25.72 -20.17
N SER A 158 37.91 -26.91 -20.73
CA SER A 158 37.12 -28.00 -20.13
C SER A 158 35.64 -27.71 -19.87
N SER A 159 35.11 -26.59 -20.38
CA SER A 159 33.68 -26.29 -20.42
C SER A 159 33.15 -26.57 -21.83
N CYS A 160 32.16 -27.44 -21.98
CA CYS A 160 31.55 -27.70 -23.29
C CYS A 160 30.42 -26.71 -23.53
N VAL A 161 30.68 -25.76 -24.43
CA VAL A 161 29.82 -24.59 -24.61
C VAL A 161 29.50 -24.35 -26.07
N ASN A 162 28.40 -23.65 -26.32
CA ASN A 162 28.15 -23.04 -27.61
C ASN A 162 28.66 -21.59 -27.57
N VAL A 163 29.72 -21.31 -28.33
CA VAL A 163 30.37 -19.97 -28.40
C VAL A 163 29.45 -18.86 -28.92
N ALA A 164 28.31 -19.19 -29.51
CA ALA A 164 27.31 -18.22 -29.94
C ALA A 164 26.36 -17.77 -28.82
N THR A 165 26.28 -18.52 -27.71
CA THR A 165 25.33 -18.26 -26.61
C THR A 165 25.97 -18.28 -25.22
N SER A 166 27.19 -18.78 -25.09
CA SER A 166 27.93 -18.79 -23.83
C SER A 166 28.41 -17.39 -23.48
N SER A 167 27.98 -16.87 -22.34
CA SER A 167 28.44 -15.58 -21.82
C SER A 167 29.90 -15.61 -21.35
N GLN A 168 30.48 -16.77 -21.06
CA GLN A 168 31.89 -16.91 -20.67
C GLN A 168 32.83 -17.06 -21.87
N TYR A 169 32.34 -17.59 -23.00
CA TYR A 169 33.15 -17.92 -24.17
C TYR A 169 32.51 -17.40 -25.48
N CYS A 170 32.03 -16.17 -25.45
CA CYS A 170 31.24 -15.59 -26.52
C CYS A 170 32.08 -15.20 -27.75
N GLY A 171 31.58 -15.53 -28.93
CA GLY A 171 32.15 -15.13 -30.22
C GLY A 171 33.47 -15.82 -30.58
N GLY A 172 33.80 -16.92 -29.90
CA GLY A 172 34.94 -17.76 -30.28
C GLY A 172 34.70 -18.59 -31.52
N ASP A 173 35.77 -19.20 -32.03
CA ASP A 173 35.71 -20.18 -33.09
C ASP A 173 34.97 -21.45 -32.61
N PRO A 174 33.97 -21.97 -33.35
CA PRO A 174 33.12 -23.07 -32.90
C PRO A 174 33.83 -24.44 -32.85
N VAL A 175 35.08 -24.54 -33.31
CA VAL A 175 35.86 -25.79 -33.25
C VAL A 175 36.97 -25.68 -32.21
N THR A 176 37.68 -24.56 -32.20
CA THR A 176 38.91 -24.37 -31.40
C THR A 176 38.72 -23.50 -30.17
N CYS A 177 37.57 -22.85 -30.02
CA CYS A 177 37.31 -21.80 -29.02
C CYS A 177 38.21 -20.56 -29.15
N ALA A 178 39.04 -20.47 -30.20
CA ALA A 178 39.95 -19.35 -30.37
C ALA A 178 39.19 -18.02 -30.51
N GLY A 179 39.64 -16.98 -29.82
CA GLY A 179 38.99 -15.66 -29.82
C GLY A 179 37.73 -15.55 -28.96
N ALA A 180 37.33 -16.62 -28.25
CA ALA A 180 36.27 -16.56 -27.26
C ALA A 180 36.62 -15.56 -26.14
N LYS A 181 35.61 -14.84 -25.65
CA LYS A 181 35.75 -13.89 -24.54
C LYS A 181 34.55 -13.97 -23.60
N ALA A 182 34.80 -13.69 -22.32
CA ALA A 182 33.73 -13.44 -21.38
C ALA A 182 33.06 -12.10 -21.71
N CYS A 183 31.74 -12.09 -21.70
CA CYS A 183 30.95 -10.87 -21.89
C CYS A 183 31.05 -9.98 -20.65
N PRO A 184 30.95 -8.64 -20.83
CA PRO A 184 31.03 -7.71 -19.73
C PRO A 184 29.90 -7.96 -18.74
N SER A 185 30.19 -7.80 -17.46
CA SER A 185 29.20 -7.69 -16.40
C SER A 185 29.03 -6.21 -16.03
N ALA A 186 27.85 -5.86 -15.52
CA ALA A 186 27.58 -4.54 -14.96
C ALA A 186 26.91 -4.70 -13.59
N ALA A 187 26.98 -3.66 -12.77
CA ALA A 187 26.12 -3.61 -11.58
C ALA A 187 24.66 -3.77 -12.01
N ASN A 188 23.91 -4.65 -11.33
CA ASN A 188 22.52 -4.98 -11.65
C ASN A 188 22.26 -5.52 -13.06
N GLY A 189 23.30 -6.03 -13.73
CA GLY A 189 23.21 -6.68 -15.03
C GLY A 189 23.97 -7.99 -15.06
N ASP A 190 23.46 -8.94 -15.85
CA ASP A 190 24.13 -10.23 -16.09
C ASP A 190 24.73 -10.25 -17.51
N PRO A 191 25.90 -10.90 -17.70
CA PRO A 191 26.52 -10.98 -19.01
C PRO A 191 25.68 -11.84 -19.96
N LYS A 192 25.46 -11.36 -21.19
CA LYS A 192 24.67 -12.05 -22.21
C LYS A 192 25.45 -12.18 -23.51
N CYS A 193 25.46 -13.39 -24.07
CA CYS A 193 25.97 -13.67 -25.41
C CYS A 193 24.81 -14.05 -26.32
N GLU A 194 24.66 -13.35 -27.44
CA GLU A 194 23.66 -13.68 -28.44
C GLU A 194 24.30 -13.64 -29.82
N LYS A 195 24.28 -14.77 -30.52
CA LYS A 195 24.88 -14.93 -31.86
C LYS A 195 26.36 -14.53 -31.89
N GLY A 196 27.09 -14.81 -30.81
CA GLY A 196 28.51 -14.48 -30.67
C GLY A 196 28.81 -13.01 -30.36
N VAL A 197 27.77 -12.19 -30.12
CA VAL A 197 27.90 -10.78 -29.72
C VAL A 197 27.60 -10.64 -28.23
N CYS A 198 28.49 -9.93 -27.54
CA CYS A 198 28.34 -9.64 -26.12
C CYS A 198 27.43 -8.44 -25.86
N SER A 199 26.64 -8.56 -24.79
CA SER A 199 25.79 -7.51 -24.23
C SER A 199 25.67 -7.72 -22.72
N VAL A 200 25.06 -6.74 -22.05
CA VAL A 200 24.62 -6.84 -20.67
C VAL A 200 23.10 -6.92 -20.67
N MET A 201 22.54 -7.89 -19.96
CA MET A 201 21.10 -7.97 -19.72
C MET A 201 20.80 -7.45 -18.32
N CYS A 202 20.08 -6.33 -18.23
CA CYS A 202 19.67 -5.80 -16.94
C CYS A 202 18.71 -6.74 -16.23
N ARG A 203 18.87 -6.82 -14.91
CA ARG A 203 17.99 -7.60 -14.04
C ARG A 203 16.67 -6.87 -13.83
N ASP A 204 15.68 -7.60 -13.31
CA ASP A 204 14.36 -7.06 -13.05
C ASP A 204 14.42 -5.80 -12.18
N GLY A 205 13.70 -4.76 -12.61
CA GLY A 205 13.73 -3.43 -11.97
C GLY A 205 14.85 -2.50 -12.49
N PHE A 206 15.70 -2.95 -13.40
CA PHE A 206 16.79 -2.17 -13.98
C PHE A 206 16.71 -2.10 -15.50
N GLY A 207 17.30 -1.06 -16.09
CA GLY A 207 17.38 -0.90 -17.54
C GLY A 207 18.56 -0.05 -18.01
N HIS A 208 18.81 -0.12 -19.32
CA HIS A 208 19.83 0.68 -20.01
C HIS A 208 19.28 2.06 -20.33
N CYS A 209 19.51 3.01 -19.43
CA CYS A 209 19.00 4.38 -19.57
C CYS A 209 19.90 5.32 -20.38
N ASP A 210 21.07 4.84 -20.80
CA ASP A 210 21.99 5.52 -21.71
C ASP A 210 21.79 5.15 -23.18
N GLY A 211 20.84 4.24 -23.47
CA GLY A 211 20.54 3.75 -24.82
C GLY A 211 21.54 2.73 -25.38
N THR A 212 22.51 2.26 -24.58
CA THR A 212 23.50 1.27 -25.00
C THR A 212 23.13 -0.14 -24.49
N THR A 213 23.60 -1.20 -25.14
CA THR A 213 23.34 -2.59 -24.68
C THR A 213 24.45 -3.17 -23.80
N THR A 214 25.51 -2.40 -23.59
CA THR A 214 26.69 -2.78 -22.78
C THR A 214 26.93 -1.80 -21.63
N GLY A 215 26.06 -0.79 -21.49
CA GLY A 215 26.13 0.24 -20.47
C GLY A 215 25.71 -0.24 -19.09
N PRO A 216 25.69 0.68 -18.12
CA PRO A 216 25.27 0.38 -16.76
C PRO A 216 23.76 0.11 -16.70
N CYS A 217 23.38 -0.87 -15.87
CA CYS A 217 21.98 -1.10 -15.52
C CYS A 217 21.62 -0.24 -14.31
N VAL A 218 20.75 0.74 -14.53
CA VAL A 218 20.29 1.66 -13.48
C VAL A 218 18.85 1.34 -13.09
N ALA A 219 18.51 1.60 -11.83
CA ALA A 219 17.16 1.32 -11.31
C ALA A 219 16.12 2.12 -12.10
N LEU A 220 15.10 1.43 -12.60
CA LEU A 220 13.97 2.06 -13.27
C LEU A 220 13.10 2.76 -12.22
N GLN A 221 12.60 3.94 -12.60
CA GLN A 221 11.59 4.66 -11.86
C GLN A 221 10.21 4.13 -12.25
N ILE A 222 9.27 4.13 -11.31
CA ILE A 222 7.87 3.84 -11.61
C ILE A 222 7.14 5.15 -11.91
N PHE A 223 6.42 5.18 -13.04
CA PHE A 223 5.56 6.26 -13.45
C PHE A 223 4.12 5.78 -13.52
N TYR A 224 3.17 6.71 -13.38
CA TYR A 224 1.74 6.45 -13.30
C TYR A 224 1.04 7.27 -14.38
N PHE A 225 0.06 6.67 -15.06
CA PHE A 225 -0.73 7.39 -16.05
C PHE A 225 -1.63 8.41 -15.35
N ASP A 226 -1.58 9.65 -15.82
CA ASP A 226 -2.33 10.82 -15.36
C ASP A 226 -3.24 11.27 -16.50
N ALA A 227 -4.49 10.84 -16.44
CA ALA A 227 -5.47 11.00 -17.51
C ALA A 227 -6.08 12.40 -17.54
N ASP A 228 -6.28 13.02 -16.38
CA ASP A 228 -6.91 14.34 -16.25
C ASP A 228 -5.92 15.51 -16.11
N LYS A 229 -4.62 15.18 -16.04
CA LYS A 229 -3.46 16.08 -16.12
C LYS A 229 -3.31 16.98 -14.90
N ASP A 230 -3.60 16.45 -13.72
CA ASP A 230 -3.47 17.20 -12.47
C ASP A 230 -2.13 17.01 -11.75
N GLY A 231 -1.26 16.16 -12.30
CA GLY A 231 0.08 15.89 -11.80
C GLY A 231 0.21 14.63 -10.94
N PHE A 232 -0.90 13.94 -10.65
CA PHE A 232 -0.94 12.67 -9.94
C PHE A 232 -1.47 11.58 -10.86
N GLY A 233 -0.86 10.40 -10.84
CA GLY A 233 -1.30 9.29 -11.67
C GLY A 233 -1.96 8.16 -10.89
N ASP A 234 -2.74 7.35 -11.62
CA ASP A 234 -3.40 6.15 -11.12
C ASP A 234 -2.37 5.06 -10.77
N VAL A 235 -2.37 4.65 -9.50
CA VAL A 235 -1.48 3.60 -8.95
C VAL A 235 -1.63 2.26 -9.68
N ASN A 236 -2.78 2.00 -10.30
CA ASN A 236 -3.08 0.77 -11.03
C ASN A 236 -2.61 0.81 -12.48
N LYS A 237 -2.22 1.99 -13.00
CA LYS A 237 -1.72 2.19 -14.37
C LYS A 237 -0.23 2.56 -14.33
N ALA A 238 0.54 1.76 -13.61
CA ALA A 238 1.97 1.97 -13.43
C ALA A 238 2.82 1.42 -14.59
N LYS A 239 3.94 2.08 -14.87
CA LYS A 239 4.94 1.65 -15.86
C LYS A 239 6.35 1.97 -15.37
N ALA A 240 7.24 0.98 -15.41
CA ALA A 240 8.66 1.17 -15.11
C ALA A 240 9.39 1.77 -16.32
N ALA A 241 10.15 2.84 -16.12
CA ALA A 241 10.96 3.48 -17.15
C ALA A 241 12.14 4.24 -16.55
N CYS A 242 13.07 4.68 -17.40
CA CYS A 242 14.21 5.50 -16.98
C CYS A 242 13.82 6.93 -16.62
N ASN A 243 12.80 7.47 -17.30
CA ASN A 243 12.25 8.80 -17.11
C ASN A 243 10.81 8.85 -17.66
N ALA A 244 10.09 9.95 -17.39
CA ALA A 244 8.71 10.12 -17.81
C ALA A 244 8.56 10.06 -19.34
N GLN A 245 9.53 10.60 -20.09
CA GLN A 245 9.52 10.58 -21.55
C GLN A 245 9.54 9.15 -22.11
N GLN A 246 10.35 8.28 -21.50
CA GLN A 246 10.41 6.86 -21.87
C GLN A 246 9.21 6.05 -21.34
N ALA A 247 8.57 6.50 -20.26
CA ALA A 247 7.28 5.95 -19.84
C ALA A 247 6.18 6.25 -20.88
N GLY A 248 6.22 7.45 -21.49
CA GLY A 248 5.31 7.87 -22.56
C GLY A 248 4.53 9.12 -22.18
N GLU A 249 3.80 9.68 -23.15
CA GLU A 249 2.95 10.85 -22.89
C GLU A 249 1.84 10.52 -21.88
N GLY A 250 1.58 11.46 -20.96
CA GLY A 250 0.59 11.30 -19.90
C GLY A 250 1.06 10.49 -18.69
N TYR A 251 2.34 10.15 -18.59
CA TYR A 251 2.90 9.51 -17.39
C TYR A 251 3.60 10.51 -16.47
N VAL A 252 3.32 10.45 -15.18
CA VAL A 252 3.92 11.28 -14.12
C VAL A 252 4.60 10.42 -13.05
N ALA A 253 5.54 11.01 -12.30
CA ALA A 253 6.31 10.28 -11.27
C ALA A 253 5.56 10.15 -9.93
N ILE A 254 4.54 10.97 -9.71
CA ILE A 254 3.82 11.05 -8.44
C ILE A 254 2.53 10.23 -8.58
N ALA A 255 2.36 9.25 -7.71
CA ALA A 255 1.16 8.43 -7.65
C ALA A 255 0.12 9.01 -6.68
N GLY A 256 -1.06 8.39 -6.65
CA GLY A 256 -2.02 8.55 -5.57
C GLY A 256 -3.35 9.17 -6.00
N ASP A 257 -3.54 9.37 -7.29
CA ASP A 257 -4.80 9.85 -7.80
C ASP A 257 -5.91 8.81 -7.57
N CYS A 258 -6.91 9.20 -6.77
CA CYS A 258 -8.07 8.39 -6.46
C CYS A 258 -9.20 8.55 -7.50
N HIS A 259 -9.10 9.51 -8.42
CA HIS A 259 -10.02 9.72 -9.51
C HIS A 259 -9.34 10.33 -10.78
N ASP A 260 -8.72 9.45 -11.57
CA ASP A 260 -8.02 9.67 -12.86
C ASP A 260 -8.90 10.15 -14.02
N GLY A 261 -9.69 11.18 -13.79
CA GLY A 261 -10.70 11.71 -14.70
C GLY A 261 -11.36 12.99 -14.18
N ASN A 262 -10.94 13.46 -13.00
CA ASN A 262 -11.38 14.69 -12.38
C ASN A 262 -10.20 15.37 -11.67
N ALA A 263 -9.54 16.30 -12.36
CA ALA A 263 -8.36 17.04 -11.91
C ALA A 263 -8.52 17.84 -10.59
N ASN A 264 -9.75 17.92 -10.07
CA ASN A 264 -10.05 18.51 -8.76
C ASN A 264 -9.87 17.53 -7.60
N VAL A 265 -9.81 16.22 -7.87
CA VAL A 265 -9.75 15.15 -6.88
C VAL A 265 -8.35 14.54 -6.92
N LYS A 266 -7.48 14.92 -5.99
CA LYS A 266 -6.07 14.49 -5.97
C LYS A 266 -5.44 14.58 -4.58
N PRO A 267 -4.35 13.86 -4.31
CA PRO A 267 -3.63 13.94 -3.05
C PRO A 267 -3.37 15.38 -2.56
N GLY A 268 -3.88 15.70 -1.38
CA GLY A 268 -3.64 16.97 -0.70
C GLY A 268 -4.42 18.17 -1.25
N GLN A 269 -5.50 17.94 -2.00
CA GLN A 269 -6.46 18.99 -2.34
C GLN A 269 -6.95 19.75 -1.09
N GLN A 270 -7.12 21.07 -1.19
CA GLN A 270 -7.59 21.90 -0.07
C GLN A 270 -8.84 22.72 -0.41
N GLN A 271 -9.17 22.80 -1.71
CA GLN A 271 -10.31 23.55 -2.20
C GLN A 271 -11.62 22.81 -1.90
N TYR A 272 -12.61 23.57 -1.43
CA TYR A 272 -13.98 23.11 -1.24
C TYR A 272 -14.77 23.21 -2.56
N PHE A 273 -15.40 22.12 -2.99
CA PHE A 273 -16.23 22.10 -4.22
C PHE A 273 -17.74 21.98 -3.95
N GLY A 274 -18.15 21.49 -2.78
CA GLY A 274 -19.55 21.50 -2.33
C GLY A 274 -20.55 20.63 -3.11
N ALA A 275 -20.10 19.84 -4.07
CA ALA A 275 -20.93 18.95 -4.87
C ALA A 275 -20.22 17.60 -5.07
N PRO A 276 -20.84 16.46 -4.70
CA PRO A 276 -20.14 15.18 -4.70
C PRO A 276 -19.65 14.83 -6.10
N TYR A 277 -18.57 14.06 -6.18
CA TYR A 277 -18.17 13.40 -7.41
C TYR A 277 -18.52 11.91 -7.35
N ALA A 278 -18.71 11.30 -8.51
CA ALA A 278 -18.90 9.86 -8.62
C ALA A 278 -17.54 9.18 -8.71
N ARG A 279 -17.24 8.28 -7.78
CA ARG A 279 -16.04 7.43 -7.84
C ARG A 279 -16.16 6.41 -8.98
N PRO A 280 -15.05 5.77 -9.39
CA PRO A 280 -15.07 4.69 -10.38
C PRO A 280 -16.00 3.51 -10.04
N ASP A 281 -16.28 3.26 -8.75
CA ASP A 281 -17.23 2.25 -8.29
C ASP A 281 -18.71 2.70 -8.35
N GLY A 282 -18.96 3.91 -8.86
CA GLY A 282 -20.29 4.51 -9.03
C GLY A 282 -20.84 5.17 -7.77
N LYS A 283 -20.13 5.12 -6.63
CA LYS A 283 -20.59 5.75 -5.38
C LYS A 283 -20.20 7.22 -5.32
N LEU A 284 -20.99 8.00 -4.60
CA LEU A 284 -20.71 9.43 -4.37
C LEU A 284 -19.72 9.62 -3.23
N SER A 285 -18.76 10.51 -3.45
CA SER A 285 -17.71 10.87 -2.49
C SER A 285 -17.56 12.39 -2.38
N TYR A 286 -17.13 12.83 -1.20
CA TYR A 286 -16.63 14.17 -0.90
C TYR A 286 -15.16 14.16 -0.49
N ASP A 287 -14.45 13.05 -0.67
CA ASP A 287 -13.00 13.00 -0.43
C ASP A 287 -12.26 13.50 -1.68
N TYR A 288 -12.00 14.81 -1.77
CA TYR A 288 -11.29 15.38 -2.92
C TYR A 288 -9.78 15.38 -2.72
N ASP A 289 -9.29 15.13 -1.52
CA ASP A 289 -7.86 15.14 -1.19
C ASP A 289 -7.22 13.74 -1.20
N CYS A 290 -8.01 12.73 -1.57
CA CYS A 290 -7.64 11.32 -1.66
C CYS A 290 -7.06 10.77 -0.35
N SER A 291 -7.47 11.34 0.79
CA SER A 291 -7.03 10.89 2.11
C SER A 291 -7.73 9.60 2.56
N GLY A 292 -8.80 9.21 1.87
CA GLY A 292 -9.69 8.12 2.25
C GLY A 292 -10.71 8.53 3.31
N VAL A 293 -10.77 9.81 3.70
CA VAL A 293 -11.73 10.34 4.67
C VAL A 293 -12.38 11.62 4.15
N GLU A 294 -13.71 11.71 4.25
CA GLU A 294 -14.44 12.92 3.92
C GLU A 294 -14.27 13.95 5.04
N THR A 295 -13.81 15.14 4.66
CA THR A 295 -13.52 16.22 5.62
C THR A 295 -14.63 17.26 5.63
N GLU A 296 -15.12 17.63 6.81
CA GLU A 296 -16.08 18.72 6.95
C GLU A 296 -15.51 20.08 6.55
N ALA A 297 -16.33 20.89 5.90
CA ALA A 297 -16.03 22.26 5.57
C ALA A 297 -15.87 23.09 6.86
N PRO A 298 -14.88 23.99 6.94
CA PRO A 298 -14.71 24.87 8.08
C PRO A 298 -15.97 25.68 8.36
N GLY A 299 -16.36 25.75 9.64
CA GLY A 299 -17.53 26.50 10.09
C GLY A 299 -18.85 25.75 10.00
N VAL A 300 -18.82 24.45 9.67
CA VAL A 300 -20.00 23.58 9.81
C VAL A 300 -20.41 23.50 11.29
N VAL A 301 -21.70 23.68 11.53
CA VAL A 301 -22.31 23.55 12.86
C VAL A 301 -23.29 22.39 12.80
N HIS A 302 -23.04 21.35 13.58
CA HIS A 302 -23.96 20.22 13.72
C HIS A 302 -25.15 20.59 14.58
N TYR A 303 -26.32 20.11 14.17
CA TYR A 303 -27.53 20.29 14.94
C TYR A 303 -27.42 19.57 16.28
N ARG A 304 -27.67 20.31 17.35
CA ARG A 304 -27.81 19.76 18.70
C ARG A 304 -29.29 19.82 19.08
N PRO A 305 -29.84 18.80 19.78
CA PRO A 305 -31.22 18.84 20.25
C PRO A 305 -31.48 20.10 21.08
N CYS A 306 -32.65 20.72 20.90
CA CYS A 306 -32.97 21.97 21.57
C CYS A 306 -32.84 21.86 23.11
N SER A 307 -32.05 22.74 23.70
CA SER A 307 -31.87 22.91 25.15
C SER A 307 -32.80 24.02 25.69
N SER A 308 -32.99 24.13 27.00
CA SER A 308 -33.85 25.17 27.62
C SER A 308 -33.40 26.62 27.35
N SER A 309 -32.22 26.83 26.76
CA SER A 309 -31.66 28.13 26.32
C SER A 309 -31.92 28.49 24.83
N CYS A 310 -32.73 27.70 24.11
CA CYS A 310 -33.19 27.83 22.71
C CYS A 310 -32.68 29.05 21.89
N SER A 311 -31.56 28.85 21.18
CA SER A 311 -31.10 29.64 20.03
C SER A 311 -30.18 28.84 19.08
N GLU A 312 -30.22 27.51 19.13
CA GLU A 312 -29.27 26.64 18.42
C GLU A 312 -29.79 26.26 17.02
N ALA A 313 -28.92 26.26 16.02
CA ALA A 313 -29.25 25.85 14.65
C ALA A 313 -28.04 25.21 13.97
N GLY A 314 -28.26 24.10 13.26
CA GLY A 314 -27.19 23.31 12.67
C GLY A 314 -27.69 22.31 11.63
N LEU A 315 -26.75 21.66 10.95
CA LEU A 315 -27.02 20.62 9.96
C LEU A 315 -27.32 19.29 10.65
N VAL A 316 -28.28 18.56 10.12
CA VAL A 316 -28.50 17.16 10.51
C VAL A 316 -27.70 16.23 9.60
N PRO A 317 -27.42 14.99 10.01
CA PRO A 317 -26.84 13.98 9.13
C PRO A 317 -27.58 13.88 7.78
N ALA A 318 -26.84 13.76 6.70
CA ALA A 318 -27.36 13.44 5.39
C ALA A 318 -28.09 12.09 5.46
N ALA A 319 -29.32 12.02 4.94
CA ALA A 319 -30.07 10.77 4.82
C ALA A 319 -29.50 9.84 3.72
N SER A 320 -28.18 9.88 3.51
CA SER A 320 -27.49 9.24 2.40
C SER A 320 -27.34 7.73 2.58
N GLY A 321 -27.43 7.22 3.82
CA GLY A 321 -27.27 5.80 4.13
C GLY A 321 -25.89 5.24 3.78
N ARG A 322 -24.89 6.11 3.60
CA ARG A 322 -23.51 5.75 3.29
C ARG A 322 -22.81 5.33 4.57
N THR A 323 -22.25 4.12 4.61
CA THR A 323 -21.64 3.53 5.82
C THR A 323 -20.22 3.02 5.59
N GLU A 324 -19.55 3.52 4.54
CA GLU A 324 -18.20 3.08 4.22
C GLU A 324 -17.18 3.75 5.15
N LEU A 325 -16.02 3.11 5.32
CA LEU A 325 -14.93 3.69 6.09
C LEU A 325 -14.55 5.05 5.49
N GLY A 326 -14.41 6.06 6.35
CA GLY A 326 -14.05 7.42 5.95
C GLY A 326 -15.21 8.27 5.43
N VAL A 327 -16.42 7.71 5.27
CA VAL A 327 -17.62 8.53 5.00
C VAL A 327 -17.96 9.36 6.24
N ASN A 328 -18.32 10.61 6.02
CA ASN A 328 -18.87 11.46 7.06
C ASN A 328 -20.37 11.65 6.86
N ASP A 329 -21.13 11.38 7.93
CA ASP A 329 -22.59 11.37 7.93
C ASP A 329 -23.21 12.73 7.61
N TYR A 330 -22.50 13.83 7.83
CA TYR A 330 -22.97 15.16 7.48
C TYR A 330 -22.75 15.46 6.00
N CYS A 331 -21.72 14.91 5.37
CA CYS A 331 -21.45 15.12 3.95
C CYS A 331 -22.64 14.74 3.07
N GLY A 332 -23.07 15.68 2.23
CA GLY A 332 -24.29 15.60 1.43
C GLY A 332 -25.53 16.16 2.10
N SER A 333 -25.45 16.65 3.35
CA SER A 333 -26.60 17.21 4.04
C SER A 333 -27.04 18.52 3.42
N THR A 334 -28.34 18.60 3.10
CA THR A 334 -29.00 19.82 2.62
C THR A 334 -29.97 20.39 3.66
N THR A 335 -30.10 19.73 4.81
CA THR A 335 -31.13 20.01 5.80
C THR A 335 -30.51 20.67 7.02
N ARG A 336 -30.93 21.91 7.29
CA ARG A 336 -30.60 22.64 8.51
C ARG A 336 -31.83 22.72 9.41
N LEU A 337 -31.66 22.34 10.66
CA LEU A 337 -32.67 22.54 11.71
C LEU A 337 -32.29 23.74 12.57
N SER A 338 -33.30 24.48 13.00
CA SER A 338 -33.15 25.61 13.91
C SER A 338 -34.20 25.56 15.01
N CYS A 339 -33.77 25.83 16.24
CA CYS A 339 -34.66 26.05 17.37
C CYS A 339 -35.11 27.52 17.34
N ALA A 340 -36.39 27.75 17.05
CA ALA A 340 -36.95 29.09 17.10
C ALA A 340 -37.50 29.38 18.50
N ARG A 341 -37.23 30.58 19.05
CA ARG A 341 -37.94 31.11 20.20
C ARG A 341 -39.21 31.81 19.67
N GLY A 342 -40.26 31.03 19.40
CA GLY A 342 -41.47 31.53 18.73
C GLY A 342 -42.73 31.20 19.50
N GLY A 343 -43.45 32.25 19.95
CA GLY A 343 -44.77 32.11 20.54
C GLY A 343 -45.84 31.72 19.51
N ALA A 344 -46.80 30.94 20.00
CA ALA A 344 -48.07 30.52 19.40
C ALA A 344 -48.04 29.38 18.36
N SER A 345 -48.54 28.24 18.86
CA SER A 345 -49.25 27.14 18.19
C SER A 345 -48.44 26.07 17.47
N LEU A 346 -48.66 24.81 17.91
CA LEU A 346 -48.22 23.57 17.28
C LEU A 346 -49.38 23.02 16.44
N GLU A 347 -49.18 22.95 15.12
CA GLU A 347 -49.53 21.75 14.37
C GLU A 347 -48.27 21.32 13.60
N PRO A 348 -48.09 20.02 13.31
CA PRO A 348 -47.05 19.58 12.38
C PRO A 348 -47.39 20.08 10.97
N ALA A 349 -46.96 21.30 10.63
CA ALA A 349 -47.13 21.86 9.30
C ALA A 349 -46.10 21.28 8.34
N SER A 350 -46.44 20.14 7.70
CA SER A 350 -46.13 19.99 6.28
C SER A 350 -46.83 21.14 5.55
N HIS A 351 -46.08 21.99 4.85
CA HIS A 351 -46.64 23.19 4.22
C HIS A 351 -47.58 22.82 3.05
N SER A 352 -48.85 23.23 3.17
CA SER A 352 -49.77 23.61 2.09
C SER A 352 -50.73 24.70 2.64
N VAL A 353 -50.74 25.89 2.05
CA VAL A 353 -51.45 27.14 2.45
C VAL A 353 -52.99 27.00 2.27
N PRO A 354 -53.96 27.48 3.12
CA PRO A 354 -54.34 28.92 3.31
C PRO A 354 -55.12 29.43 4.59
N GLN A 355 -55.17 30.79 4.72
CA GLN A 355 -56.11 31.82 5.30
C GLN A 355 -56.94 31.72 6.64
N ALA A 356 -56.69 32.71 7.54
CA ALA A 356 -57.52 33.58 8.45
C ALA A 356 -58.80 33.04 9.18
N ALA A 357 -59.23 33.37 10.43
CA ALA A 357 -59.05 34.45 11.43
C ALA A 357 -59.51 33.96 12.88
N PRO A 358 -59.91 34.76 13.91
CA PRO A 358 -59.18 34.90 15.18
C PRO A 358 -59.92 34.57 16.52
N GLY A 359 -59.16 34.33 17.60
CA GLY A 359 -59.49 34.79 18.97
C GLY A 359 -59.58 33.74 20.11
N LEU A 360 -58.64 33.79 21.07
CA LEU A 360 -58.82 33.93 22.54
C LEU A 360 -57.57 33.48 23.33
N LYS A 361 -57.40 34.05 24.54
CA LYS A 361 -56.21 34.06 25.42
C LYS A 361 -56.20 32.95 26.50
N GLU A 362 -54.96 32.68 26.95
CA GLU A 362 -54.44 32.09 28.22
C GLU A 362 -53.82 30.68 28.10
N PRO A 363 -52.92 30.27 29.05
CA PRO A 363 -51.55 30.72 29.28
C PRO A 363 -50.52 29.68 28.78
N VAL A 364 -49.33 30.11 28.35
CA VAL A 364 -48.36 29.26 27.63
C VAL A 364 -47.34 28.63 28.57
N VAL A 365 -47.35 27.30 28.67
CA VAL A 365 -46.21 26.47 29.09
C VAL A 365 -45.25 26.37 27.90
N ALA A 366 -43.96 26.58 28.13
CA ALA A 366 -42.94 26.73 27.10
C ALA A 366 -42.49 25.38 26.50
N GLU A 367 -42.63 25.22 25.18
CA GLU A 367 -41.95 24.17 24.41
C GLU A 367 -41.25 24.79 23.20
N CYS A 368 -40.06 24.26 22.85
CA CYS A 368 -39.28 24.73 21.69
C CYS A 368 -39.75 24.04 20.40
N ALA A 369 -40.04 24.81 19.35
CA ALA A 369 -40.48 24.31 18.05
C ALA A 369 -39.30 24.17 17.06
N LEU A 370 -39.36 23.13 16.22
CA LEU A 370 -38.37 22.86 15.18
C LEU A 370 -38.79 23.50 13.85
N GLY A 371 -37.93 24.33 13.27
CA GLY A 371 -38.04 24.79 11.88
C GLY A 371 -36.96 24.16 11.02
N SER A 372 -37.32 23.68 9.82
CA SER A 372 -36.38 23.19 8.80
C SER A 372 -36.32 24.14 7.60
N SER A 373 -35.12 24.35 7.06
CA SER A 373 -34.92 25.03 5.78
C SER A 373 -33.95 24.21 4.93
N GLN A 374 -34.21 24.16 3.62
CA GLN A 374 -33.20 23.72 2.66
C GLN A 374 -32.14 24.83 2.56
N VAL A 375 -30.86 24.47 2.65
CA VAL A 375 -29.74 25.42 2.61
C VAL A 375 -28.67 24.89 1.66
N PRO A 376 -28.18 25.68 0.68
CA PRO A 376 -26.85 25.46 0.13
C PRO A 376 -25.84 26.12 1.08
N PRO A 377 -24.87 25.40 1.69
CA PRO A 377 -24.02 24.45 0.99
C PRO A 377 -23.85 23.10 1.71
N ASN A 378 -23.26 22.16 1.00
CA ASN A 378 -22.97 20.80 1.43
C ASN A 378 -21.82 20.78 2.46
N PRO A 379 -21.89 20.11 3.62
CA PRO A 379 -20.91 20.35 4.68
C PRO A 379 -19.51 19.80 4.44
N CYS A 380 -19.12 19.30 3.27
CA CYS A 380 -17.81 18.63 3.11
C CYS A 380 -16.96 19.13 1.95
N ARG A 381 -15.64 19.10 2.21
CA ARG A 381 -14.56 19.67 1.40
C ARG A 381 -13.98 18.74 0.40
#